data_AF-A0A090JM05-F1
#
_entry.id   AF-A0A090JM05-F1
#
_cell.length_a   1.000
_cell.length_b   1.000
_cell.length_c   1.000
_cell.angle_alpha   90.00
_cell.angle_beta   90.00
_cell.angle_gamma   90.00
#
_symmetry.space_group_name_H-M   'P 1'
#
loop_
_entity.id
_entity.type
_entity.pdbx_description
1 polymer ?
#
loop_
_entity_poly.entity_id
_entity_poly.type
_entity_poly.pdbx_seq_one_letter_code
_entity_poly.pdbx_strand_id
1 'polypeptide(L)'
;MKLKSKKYYRTKGFTLIELVFSIALVAVVFSTLTSVLNFSFKMSGAVNTKDEIFQESYFTENFLYDEISSADYIVQNTKPGTLGFTIIKLTGVDDGEKNTGYRYTYYSLKDNRLRRHSINTKNKLEDGYPLNRMGVNNIISGVENINCQFTKEKITIEIFYNRRGIKDSSSIIVANRTFEEFDN
;
A
#
# COMPACT_ATOMS: atom_id res chain seq x y z
N MET A 1 -75.48 43.04 -41.10
CA MET A 1 -74.01 43.12 -40.89
C MET A 1 -73.66 42.32 -39.65
N LYS A 2 -73.09 41.11 -39.78
CA LYS A 2 -72.75 40.23 -38.65
C LYS A 2 -71.35 40.57 -38.13
N LEU A 3 -71.26 41.15 -36.93
CA LEU A 3 -70.00 41.35 -36.22
C LEU A 3 -69.49 40.00 -35.68
N LYS A 4 -68.48 39.41 -36.33
CA LYS A 4 -67.74 38.27 -35.80
C LYS A 4 -66.83 38.75 -34.66
N SER A 5 -67.26 38.51 -33.42
CA SER A 5 -66.39 38.61 -32.25
C SER A 5 -65.21 37.63 -32.39
N LYS A 6 -63.98 38.14 -32.48
CA LYS A 6 -62.76 37.32 -32.39
C LYS A 6 -62.68 36.77 -30.97
N LYS A 7 -62.91 35.46 -30.81
CA LYS A 7 -62.59 34.74 -29.57
C LYS A 7 -61.07 34.78 -29.38
N TYR A 8 -60.59 35.64 -28.48
CA TYR A 8 -59.25 35.51 -27.92
C TYR A 8 -59.25 34.26 -27.04
N TYR A 9 -58.60 33.19 -27.50
CA TYR A 9 -58.27 32.06 -26.65
C TYR A 9 -57.32 32.59 -25.56
N ARG A 10 -57.81 32.72 -24.32
CA ARG A 10 -56.95 32.98 -23.16
C ARG A 10 -55.98 31.82 -23.05
N THR A 11 -54.73 32.02 -23.45
CA THR A 11 -53.62 31.15 -23.07
C THR A 11 -53.58 31.14 -21.54
N LYS A 12 -53.90 30.00 -20.92
CA LYS A 12 -53.79 29.83 -19.46
C LYS A 12 -52.29 29.90 -19.13
N GLY A 13 -51.83 31.06 -18.68
CA GLY A 13 -50.50 31.21 -18.08
C GLY A 13 -50.45 30.58 -16.70
N PHE A 14 -49.26 30.18 -16.27
CA PHE A 14 -49.01 29.75 -14.90
C PHE A 14 -49.36 30.86 -13.92
N THR A 15 -50.01 30.49 -12.82
CA THR A 15 -50.18 31.40 -11.70
C THR A 15 -48.84 31.61 -10.98
N LEU A 16 -48.64 32.77 -10.35
CA LEU A 16 -47.42 33.08 -9.61
C LEU A 16 -47.12 32.02 -8.53
N ILE A 17 -48.18 31.47 -7.90
CA ILE A 17 -48.04 30.44 -6.88
C ILE A 17 -47.56 29.11 -7.45
N GLU A 18 -48.07 28.68 -8.61
CA GLU A 18 -47.59 27.47 -9.29
C GLU A 18 -46.13 27.60 -9.73
N LEU A 19 -45.70 28.79 -10.15
CA LEU A 19 -44.30 29.06 -10.47
C LEU A 19 -43.40 28.88 -9.24
N VAL A 20 -43.79 29.48 -8.09
CA VAL A 20 -43.03 29.36 -6.83
C VAL A 20 -42.97 27.92 -6.35
N PHE A 21 -44.09 27.19 -6.41
CA PHE A 21 -44.12 25.77 -6.06
C PHE A 21 -43.24 24.93 -6.97
N SER A 22 -43.23 25.21 -8.28
CA SER A 22 -42.39 24.51 -9.24
C SER A 22 -40.90 24.75 -8.96
N ILE A 23 -40.49 25.98 -8.66
CA ILE A 23 -39.11 26.32 -8.29
C ILE A 23 -38.72 25.63 -6.98
N ALA A 24 -39.60 25.63 -5.98
CA ALA A 24 -39.35 24.96 -4.70
C ALA A 24 -39.13 23.45 -4.88
N LEU A 25 -39.97 22.79 -5.69
CA LEU A 25 -39.82 21.37 -6.02
C LEU A 25 -38.50 21.09 -6.74
N VAL A 26 -38.15 21.92 -7.73
CA VAL A 26 -36.89 21.81 -8.47
C VAL A 26 -35.69 21.99 -7.54
N ALA A 27 -35.73 22.94 -6.61
CA ALA A 27 -34.67 23.16 -5.63
C ALA A 27 -34.47 21.95 -4.70
N VAL A 28 -35.57 21.33 -4.24
CA VAL A 28 -35.51 20.09 -3.44
C VAL A 28 -34.86 18.97 -4.24
N VAL A 29 -35.24 18.79 -5.50
CA VAL A 29 -34.67 17.76 -6.39
C VAL A 29 -33.18 18.01 -6.63
N PHE A 30 -32.76 19.25 -6.89
CA PHE A 30 -31.34 19.57 -7.07
C PHE A 30 -30.52 19.38 -5.78
N SER A 31 -31.10 19.69 -4.61
CA SER A 31 -30.43 19.48 -3.33
C SER A 31 -30.15 18.00 -3.04
N THR A 32 -31.12 17.13 -3.34
CA THR A 32 -30.92 15.67 -3.18
C THR A 32 -29.92 15.13 -4.21
N LEU A 33 -30.01 15.55 -5.47
CA LEU A 33 -29.06 15.17 -6.52
C LEU A 33 -27.62 15.55 -6.16
N THR A 34 -27.40 16.78 -5.72
CA THR A 34 -26.06 17.26 -5.33
C THR A 34 -25.52 16.52 -4.11
N SER A 35 -26.36 16.20 -3.14
CA SER A 35 -25.98 15.39 -1.98
C SER A 35 -25.54 13.98 -2.38
N VAL A 36 -26.29 13.33 -3.27
CA VAL A 36 -25.95 11.99 -3.79
C VAL A 36 -24.64 12.05 -4.56
N LEU A 37 -24.46 13.02 -5.46
CA LEU A 37 -23.23 13.19 -6.22
C LEU A 37 -22.01 13.40 -5.31
N ASN A 38 -22.12 14.27 -4.32
CA ASN A 38 -21.05 14.51 -3.35
C ASN A 38 -20.69 13.25 -2.56
N PHE A 39 -21.69 12.46 -2.18
CA PHE A 39 -21.45 11.18 -1.53
C PHE A 39 -20.74 10.19 -2.46
N SER A 40 -21.19 10.08 -3.71
CA SER A 40 -20.57 9.22 -4.72
C SER A 40 -19.10 9.58 -4.98
N PHE A 41 -18.76 10.87 -5.06
CA PHE A 41 -17.37 11.31 -5.22
C PHE A 41 -16.50 10.95 -4.01
N LYS A 42 -17.00 11.16 -2.79
CA LYS A 42 -16.28 10.77 -1.56
C LYS A 42 -16.06 9.27 -1.50
N MET A 43 -17.10 8.49 -1.81
CA MET A 43 -17.03 7.03 -1.85
C MET A 43 -16.03 6.55 -2.89
N SER A 44 -16.06 7.12 -4.10
CA SER A 44 -15.09 6.80 -5.15
C SER A 44 -13.65 7.09 -4.72
N GLY A 45 -13.39 8.23 -4.08
CA GLY A 45 -12.05 8.54 -3.56
C GLY A 45 -11.58 7.56 -2.47
N ALA A 46 -12.49 7.10 -1.62
CA ALA A 46 -12.19 6.11 -0.59
C ALA A 46 -11.90 4.73 -1.19
N VAL A 47 -12.70 4.29 -2.16
CA VAL A 47 -12.49 3.03 -2.89
C VAL A 47 -11.15 3.06 -3.63
N ASN A 48 -10.86 4.12 -4.39
CA ASN A 48 -9.59 4.25 -5.11
C ASN A 48 -8.38 4.18 -4.16
N THR A 49 -8.45 4.84 -3.01
CA THR A 49 -7.36 4.79 -2.02
C THR A 49 -7.20 3.39 -1.43
N LYS A 50 -8.30 2.67 -1.21
CA LYS A 50 -8.27 1.29 -0.74
C LYS A 50 -7.68 0.35 -1.80
N ASP A 51 -8.05 0.53 -3.06
CA ASP A 51 -7.54 -0.25 -4.18
C ASP A 51 -6.03 -0.01 -4.38
N GLU A 52 -5.56 1.25 -4.24
CA GLU A 52 -4.13 1.58 -4.23
C GLU A 52 -3.37 0.85 -3.12
N ILE A 53 -3.91 0.87 -1.88
CA ILE A 53 -3.29 0.15 -0.75
C ILE A 53 -3.24 -1.36 -1.04
N PHE A 54 -4.34 -1.94 -1.52
CA PHE A 54 -4.43 -3.36 -1.81
C PHE A 54 -3.46 -3.82 -2.90
N GLN A 55 -3.35 -3.07 -3.99
CA GLN A 55 -2.42 -3.40 -5.07
C GLN A 55 -0.98 -3.32 -4.59
N GLU A 56 -0.59 -2.22 -3.96
CA GLU A 56 0.77 -2.03 -3.49
C GLU A 56 1.15 -2.99 -2.36
N SER A 57 0.21 -3.30 -1.45
CA SER A 57 0.44 -4.31 -0.42
C SER A 57 0.65 -5.68 -1.07
N TYR A 58 -0.20 -6.10 -2.00
CA TYR A 58 -0.02 -7.36 -2.73
C TYR A 58 1.35 -7.46 -3.42
N PHE A 59 1.80 -6.40 -4.10
CA PHE A 59 3.15 -6.39 -4.69
C PHE A 59 4.25 -6.47 -3.63
N THR A 60 4.11 -5.74 -2.53
CA THR A 60 5.05 -5.75 -1.41
C THR A 60 5.13 -7.13 -0.77
N GLU A 61 4.00 -7.79 -0.56
CA GLU A 61 3.90 -9.11 0.04
C GLU A 61 4.61 -10.16 -0.79
N ASN A 62 4.31 -10.20 -2.10
CA ASN A 62 4.97 -11.14 -3.01
C ASN A 62 6.47 -10.84 -3.12
N PHE A 63 6.86 -9.57 -3.17
CA PHE A 63 8.27 -9.18 -3.22
C PHE A 63 9.04 -9.63 -1.97
N LEU A 64 8.48 -9.40 -0.78
CA LEU A 64 9.07 -9.86 0.48
C LEU A 64 9.08 -11.39 0.56
N TYR A 65 7.99 -12.04 0.16
CA TYR A 65 7.88 -13.50 0.13
C TYR A 65 8.97 -14.11 -0.73
N ASP A 66 9.14 -13.63 -1.97
CA ASP A 66 10.15 -14.13 -2.90
C ASP A 66 11.56 -13.85 -2.38
N GLU A 67 11.78 -12.67 -1.80
CA GLU A 67 13.10 -12.29 -1.30
C GLU A 67 13.54 -13.12 -0.09
N ILE A 68 12.61 -13.41 0.84
CA ILE A 68 12.83 -14.28 2.01
C ILE A 68 12.94 -15.75 1.58
N SER A 69 12.08 -16.20 0.67
CA SER A 69 12.05 -17.62 0.23
C SER A 69 13.27 -18.02 -0.58
N SER A 70 13.92 -17.06 -1.24
CA SER A 70 15.18 -17.29 -1.97
C SER A 70 16.43 -16.94 -1.14
N ALA A 71 16.30 -16.78 0.18
CA ALA A 71 17.43 -16.61 1.08
C ALA A 71 18.20 -17.92 1.25
N ASP A 72 19.53 -17.83 1.27
CA ASP A 72 20.37 -18.96 1.67
C ASP A 72 20.48 -19.01 3.21
N TYR A 73 20.69 -17.84 3.83
CA TYR A 73 20.74 -17.68 5.27
C TYR A 73 19.91 -16.48 5.73
N ILE A 74 19.29 -16.61 6.90
CA ILE A 74 18.62 -15.51 7.59
C ILE A 74 19.21 -15.40 8.99
N VAL A 75 19.76 -14.24 9.30
CA VAL A 75 20.38 -13.96 10.60
C VAL A 75 19.59 -12.90 11.34
N GLN A 76 19.59 -12.98 12.67
CA GLN A 76 18.93 -11.97 13.50
C GLN A 76 19.66 -10.62 13.36
N ASN A 77 18.88 -9.53 13.29
CA ASN A 77 19.38 -8.17 13.24
C ASN A 77 18.84 -7.39 14.44
N THR A 78 19.70 -6.98 15.34
CA THR A 78 19.33 -6.28 16.58
C THR A 78 19.21 -4.77 16.41
N LYS A 79 19.41 -4.24 15.20
CA LYS A 79 19.39 -2.79 14.96
C LYS A 79 17.98 -2.21 15.14
N PRO A 80 17.81 -1.17 15.98
CA PRO A 80 16.51 -0.54 16.18
C PRO A 80 15.97 0.07 14.89
N GLY A 81 14.66 -0.08 14.67
CA GLY A 81 13.96 0.40 13.46
C GLY A 81 14.09 -0.51 12.23
N THR A 82 14.76 -1.67 12.37
CA THR A 82 14.73 -2.74 11.36
C THR A 82 13.64 -3.75 11.67
N LEU A 83 13.34 -4.64 10.71
CA LEU A 83 12.40 -5.74 10.89
C LEU A 83 12.95 -6.90 11.76
N GLY A 84 14.18 -6.79 12.27
CA GLY A 84 14.74 -7.77 13.22
C GLY A 84 15.52 -8.92 12.58
N PHE A 85 15.67 -8.94 11.26
CA PHE A 85 16.45 -9.95 10.53
C PHE A 85 17.17 -9.38 9.31
N THR A 86 18.23 -10.07 8.88
CA THR A 86 18.97 -9.81 7.65
C THR A 86 18.97 -11.08 6.79
N ILE A 87 18.61 -10.92 5.52
CA ILE A 87 18.67 -11.95 4.49
C ILE A 87 20.05 -11.95 3.86
N ILE A 88 20.67 -13.11 3.75
CA ILE A 88 21.96 -13.32 3.11
C ILE A 88 21.75 -14.25 1.91
N LYS A 89 22.22 -13.81 0.75
CA LYS A 89 22.26 -14.62 -0.47
C LYS A 89 23.69 -14.79 -0.93
N LEU A 90 24.12 -16.01 -1.16
CA LEU A 90 25.40 -16.36 -1.73
C LEU A 90 25.40 -15.99 -3.22
N THR A 91 26.53 -15.48 -3.69
CA THR A 91 26.69 -15.03 -5.09
C THR A 91 27.97 -15.60 -5.70
N GLY A 92 27.82 -16.04 -6.95
CA GLY A 92 28.87 -16.61 -7.79
C GLY A 92 29.10 -18.09 -7.55
N VAL A 93 29.17 -18.82 -8.66
CA VAL A 93 29.60 -20.21 -8.76
C VAL A 93 30.82 -20.14 -9.66
N ASP A 94 32.02 -20.28 -9.08
CA ASP A 94 33.21 -20.63 -9.87
C ASP A 94 33.43 -22.14 -9.76
N ASP A 95 34.06 -22.71 -10.79
CA ASP A 95 34.37 -24.14 -11.06
C ASP A 95 35.20 -24.88 -9.97
N GLY A 96 35.11 -24.47 -8.70
CA GLY A 96 35.84 -25.02 -7.56
C GLY A 96 35.18 -24.85 -6.18
N GLU A 97 33.83 -24.85 -6.11
CA GLU A 97 33.01 -24.97 -4.88
C GLU A 97 33.11 -23.84 -3.82
N LYS A 98 33.66 -22.67 -4.13
CA LYS A 98 33.68 -21.53 -3.18
C LYS A 98 32.78 -20.38 -3.63
N ASN A 99 31.87 -19.98 -2.75
CA ASN A 99 31.05 -18.78 -2.91
C ASN A 99 31.95 -17.54 -3.05
N THR A 100 31.80 -16.79 -4.13
CA THR A 100 32.68 -15.65 -4.45
C THR A 100 32.20 -14.31 -3.88
N GLY A 101 30.99 -14.29 -3.32
CA GLY A 101 30.44 -13.12 -2.64
C GLY A 101 29.13 -13.37 -1.93
N TYR A 102 28.69 -12.34 -1.22
CA TYR A 102 27.53 -12.32 -0.35
C TYR A 102 26.71 -11.07 -0.62
N ARG A 103 25.40 -11.22 -0.71
CA ARG A 103 24.43 -10.13 -0.75
C ARG A 103 23.66 -10.10 0.56
N TYR A 104 23.86 -9.03 1.33
CA TYR A 104 23.13 -8.78 2.56
C TYR A 104 21.95 -7.86 2.27
N THR A 105 20.77 -8.20 2.77
CA THR A 105 19.56 -7.39 2.62
C THR A 105 18.80 -7.33 3.93
N TYR A 106 18.42 -6.14 4.38
CA TYR A 106 17.50 -5.97 5.51
C TYR A 106 16.49 -4.88 5.21
N TYR A 107 15.42 -4.85 6.01
CA TYR A 107 14.36 -3.88 5.86
C TYR A 107 14.23 -2.98 7.09
N SER A 108 13.79 -1.76 6.88
CA SER A 108 13.54 -0.79 7.95
C SER A 108 12.30 0.05 7.67
N LEU A 109 11.59 0.43 8.73
CA LEU A 109 10.53 1.43 8.66
C LEU A 109 11.12 2.81 8.95
N LYS A 110 11.07 3.73 7.98
CA LYS A 110 11.51 5.11 8.18
C LYS A 110 10.69 6.09 7.34
N ASP A 111 10.19 7.14 7.99
CA ASP A 111 9.37 8.20 7.37
C ASP A 111 8.10 7.62 6.68
N ASN A 112 7.38 6.75 7.37
CA ASN A 112 6.20 6.02 6.88
C ASN A 112 6.43 5.24 5.58
N ARG A 113 7.67 4.77 5.36
CA ARG A 113 8.06 3.98 4.20
C ARG A 113 8.81 2.73 4.64
N LEU A 114 8.45 1.61 4.03
CA LEU A 114 9.25 0.39 4.12
C LEU A 114 10.42 0.51 3.15
N ARG A 115 11.64 0.49 3.69
CA ARG A 115 12.88 0.59 2.91
C ARG A 115 13.63 -0.71 2.92
N ARG A 116 14.08 -1.14 1.75
CA ARG A 116 15.03 -2.22 1.56
C ARG A 116 16.44 -1.64 1.48
N HIS A 117 17.35 -2.20 2.26
CA HIS A 117 18.77 -1.88 2.24
C HIS A 117 19.52 -3.10 1.75
N SER A 118 20.44 -2.92 0.80
CA SER A 118 21.19 -4.04 0.25
C SER A 118 22.61 -3.66 -0.14
N ILE A 119 23.53 -4.61 0.05
CA ILE A 119 24.94 -4.47 -0.31
C ILE A 119 25.47 -5.81 -0.81
N ASN A 120 26.35 -5.75 -1.80
CA ASN A 120 27.13 -6.89 -2.27
C ASN A 120 28.56 -6.75 -1.76
N THR A 121 29.10 -7.81 -1.17
CA THR A 121 30.47 -7.87 -0.64
C THR A 121 31.11 -9.20 -1.01
N LYS A 122 32.43 -9.22 -1.21
CA LYS A 122 33.16 -10.48 -1.41
C LYS A 122 33.46 -11.19 -0.09
N ASN A 123 33.53 -10.43 1.00
CA ASN A 123 33.87 -10.94 2.33
C ASN A 123 32.61 -11.16 3.16
N LYS A 124 32.58 -12.27 3.90
CA LYS A 124 31.59 -12.54 4.94
C LYS A 124 31.71 -11.48 6.03
N LEU A 125 30.59 -10.86 6.40
CA LEU A 125 30.50 -9.93 7.52
C LEU A 125 30.29 -10.72 8.82
N GLU A 126 31.10 -10.45 9.84
CA GLU A 126 31.04 -11.14 11.14
C GLU A 126 29.71 -10.87 11.87
N ASP A 127 29.24 -9.62 11.89
CA ASP A 127 28.03 -9.22 12.62
C ASP A 127 26.72 -9.37 11.83
N GLY A 128 26.75 -9.97 10.64
CA GLY A 128 25.56 -10.10 9.79
C GLY A 128 24.93 -8.76 9.33
N TYR A 129 25.60 -7.63 9.60
CA TYR A 129 25.12 -6.29 9.30
C TYR A 129 26.21 -5.43 8.64
N PRO A 130 25.92 -4.77 7.50
CA PRO A 130 26.91 -3.91 6.85
C PRO A 130 26.95 -2.50 7.47
N LEU A 131 28.14 -1.99 7.78
CA LEU A 131 28.32 -0.61 8.28
C LEU A 131 28.50 0.44 7.17
N ASN A 132 28.65 0.01 5.91
CA ASN A 132 29.02 0.87 4.77
C ASN A 132 27.82 1.31 3.90
N ARG A 133 28.08 2.19 2.92
CA ARG A 133 27.10 2.70 1.94
C ARG A 133 26.33 1.54 1.28
N MET A 134 25.02 1.53 1.48
CA MET A 134 24.11 0.53 0.90
C MET A 134 23.24 1.13 -0.19
N GLY A 135 22.82 0.29 -1.13
CA GLY A 135 21.68 0.60 -1.98
C GLY A 135 20.42 0.65 -1.13
N VAL A 136 19.67 1.75 -1.21
CA VAL A 136 18.41 1.93 -0.49
C VAL A 136 17.29 2.06 -1.51
N ASN A 137 16.27 1.22 -1.38
CA ASN A 137 15.05 1.30 -2.19
C ASN A 137 13.82 1.46 -1.30
N ASN A 138 12.87 2.30 -1.71
CA ASN A 138 11.56 2.39 -1.07
C ASN A 138 10.65 1.33 -1.70
N ILE A 139 10.18 0.39 -0.90
CA ILE A 139 9.28 -0.68 -1.37
C ILE A 139 7.85 -0.16 -1.44
N ILE A 140 7.38 0.43 -0.34
CA ILE A 140 6.03 0.97 -0.22
C ILE A 140 5.99 2.17 0.73
N SER A 141 5.02 3.05 0.51
CA SER A 141 4.77 4.24 1.32
C SER A 141 3.44 4.17 2.09
N GLY A 142 3.22 5.08 3.04
CA GLY A 142 1.99 5.10 3.84
C GLY A 142 1.90 3.93 4.83
N VAL A 143 3.05 3.41 5.26
CA VAL A 143 3.14 2.39 6.31
C VAL A 143 3.14 3.09 7.66
N GLU A 144 2.14 2.83 8.48
CA GLU A 144 2.01 3.37 9.84
C GLU A 144 2.88 2.57 10.81
N ASN A 145 2.85 1.23 10.71
CA ASN A 145 3.61 0.36 11.60
C ASN A 145 3.92 -0.99 10.92
N ILE A 146 4.95 -1.69 11.40
CA ILE A 146 5.27 -3.06 11.01
C ILE A 146 5.53 -3.87 12.27
N ASN A 147 4.86 -5.00 12.39
CA ASN A 147 5.11 -6.00 13.41
C ASN A 147 5.76 -7.21 12.75
N CYS A 148 6.91 -7.63 13.24
CA CYS A 148 7.64 -8.77 12.68
C CYS A 148 8.00 -9.75 13.78
N GLN A 149 7.61 -11.00 13.59
CA GLN A 149 7.95 -12.12 14.46
C GLN A 149 8.83 -13.09 13.68
N PHE A 150 10.06 -13.25 14.17
CA PHE A 150 11.06 -14.13 13.58
C PHE A 150 11.27 -15.34 14.50
N THR A 151 10.97 -16.55 14.00
CA THR A 151 11.26 -17.81 14.69
C THR A 151 12.05 -18.75 13.77
N LYS A 152 12.58 -19.85 14.33
CA LYS A 152 13.31 -20.87 13.56
C LYS A 152 12.46 -21.51 12.45
N GLU A 153 11.14 -21.56 12.60
CA GLU A 153 10.25 -22.24 11.66
C GLU A 153 9.60 -21.28 10.65
N LYS A 154 9.32 -20.04 11.06
CA LYS A 154 8.58 -19.10 10.25
C LYS A 154 8.92 -17.65 10.56
N ILE A 155 8.68 -16.81 9.56
CA ILE A 155 8.74 -15.36 9.66
C ILE A 155 7.34 -14.85 9.37
N THR A 156 6.76 -14.15 10.35
CA THR A 156 5.47 -13.48 10.22
C THR A 156 5.70 -11.98 10.17
N ILE A 157 5.23 -11.32 9.11
CA ILE A 157 5.34 -9.88 8.92
C ILE A 157 3.93 -9.32 8.75
N GLU A 158 3.52 -8.45 9.67
CA GLU A 158 2.27 -7.70 9.59
C GLU A 158 2.59 -6.24 9.30
N ILE A 159 1.98 -5.70 8.24
CA ILE A 159 2.18 -4.32 7.80
C ILE A 159 0.87 -3.58 7.97
N PHE A 160 0.90 -2.47 8.71
CA PHE A 160 -0.24 -1.60 8.94
C PHE A 160 -0.11 -0.35 8.07
N TYR A 161 -1.13 -0.08 7.27
CA TYR A 161 -1.17 1.04 6.34
C TYR A 161 -2.12 2.12 6.82
N ASN A 162 -1.77 3.37 6.51
CA ASN A 162 -2.64 4.52 6.71
C ASN A 162 -2.40 5.53 5.59
N ARG A 163 -3.36 5.63 4.68
CA ARG A 163 -3.33 6.63 3.59
C ARG A 163 -4.62 7.42 3.59
N ARG A 164 -4.49 8.75 3.66
CA ARG A 164 -5.62 9.69 3.62
C ARG A 164 -6.72 9.35 4.65
N GLY A 165 -6.34 8.80 5.81
CA GLY A 165 -7.27 8.39 6.88
C GLY A 165 -7.90 7.02 6.71
N ILE A 166 -7.61 6.31 5.62
CA ILE A 166 -8.04 4.91 5.40
C ILE A 166 -6.94 4.00 5.94
N LYS A 167 -7.33 3.15 6.89
CA LYS A 167 -6.46 2.17 7.52
C LYS A 167 -6.74 0.80 6.92
N ASP A 168 -5.67 0.05 6.69
CA ASP A 168 -5.72 -1.35 6.27
C ASP A 168 -4.50 -2.10 6.83
N SER A 169 -4.51 -3.42 6.74
CA SER A 169 -3.38 -4.24 7.18
C SER A 169 -3.22 -5.46 6.29
N SER A 170 -1.98 -5.91 6.14
CA SER A 170 -1.66 -7.09 5.38
C SER A 170 -0.65 -7.95 6.14
N SER A 171 -0.63 -9.26 5.90
CA SER A 171 0.13 -10.22 6.69
C SER A 171 0.76 -11.27 5.79
N ILE A 172 2.05 -11.49 5.99
CA ILE A 172 2.87 -12.43 5.25
C ILE A 172 3.39 -13.46 6.23
N ILE A 173 3.24 -14.73 5.87
CA ILE A 173 3.83 -15.84 6.63
C ILE A 173 4.71 -16.61 5.66
N VAL A 174 6.01 -16.64 5.94
CA VAL A 174 7.01 -17.35 5.15
C VAL A 174 7.65 -18.42 6.02
N ALA A 175 7.81 -19.64 5.50
CA ALA A 175 8.58 -20.67 6.18
C ALA A 175 10.05 -20.24 6.23
N ASN A 176 10.65 -20.32 7.42
CA ASN A 176 12.08 -20.08 7.58
C ASN A 176 12.82 -21.37 7.16
N ARG A 177 13.23 -21.43 5.90
CA ARG A 177 13.88 -22.61 5.30
C ARG A 177 15.40 -22.56 5.34
N THR A 178 15.99 -21.56 5.99
CA THR A 178 17.43 -21.39 5.96
C THR A 178 18.14 -22.39 6.84
N PHE A 179 19.27 -22.88 6.34
CA PHE A 179 20.14 -23.82 7.04
C PHE A 179 20.91 -23.04 8.11
N GLU A 180 20.70 -23.36 9.38
CA GLU A 180 21.50 -22.79 10.47
C GLU A 180 22.97 -23.18 10.25
N GLU A 181 23.83 -22.21 9.98
CA GLU A 181 25.21 -22.24 10.47
C GLU A 181 25.80 -20.82 10.49
N PHE A 182 25.56 -20.15 11.62
CA PHE A 182 26.43 -19.12 12.16
C PHE A 182 26.56 -19.39 13.66
N ASP A 183 27.04 -20.60 13.99
CA ASP A 183 27.69 -20.78 15.28
C ASP A 183 29.01 -20.01 15.22
N ASN A 184 29.23 -19.17 16.24
CA ASN A 184 30.55 -18.59 16.54
C ASN A 184 31.50 -19.69 17.02
#